data_AF-A0A8H4A1I2-F1
#
_entry.id   AF-A0A8H4A1I2-F1
#
_cell.length_a   1.000
_cell.length_b   1.000
_cell.length_c   1.000
_cell.angle_alpha   90.00
_cell.angle_beta   90.00
_cell.angle_gamma   90.00
#
_symmetry.space_group_name_H-M   'P 1'
#
loop_
_entity.id
_entity.type
_entity.pdbx_description
1 polymer ?
#
loop_
_entity_poly.entity_id
_entity_poly.type
_entity_poly.pdbx_seq_one_letter_code
_entity_poly.pdbx_strand_id
1 'polypeptide(L)'
;MFKKPATNVKSWLLSNSDRRKLREELVKRFPELATYEIKQGEQNISILPDRINRANITTYNDLHGMLYIEEKNPTWFRFDKDKREILVPSVYTLWRFPNMLPKIPTFGPVISKLKGGANLMIPGIAFPPEGLPDVGEGEIVSVTIRGYTYPLAVGIMCVPTNTLKPGSVKKGIAVQIIHIHQDHLWSMGDKSQPPEDEEVIKIDSVTQDQELEEITDDTIEESSETSDLHAKTKTNVQAYDEEHGIEGSYEEESEIKNNEIEKPSSKYTTAEVDNLLQASFYQALLEKLTPPGTLPLTSSQLYSAYVLPSRPVGTDNDVEVKKSSYKKITKFLKAMEKKGVIKVKEQRGDTLLVGVKWDHEELKLFKKHKTIEKASTSAAKSQIQNDDISSDSNNMDQIKIIEVYMPKGAIGELFQMQEKRIDKVYEYKEISKIILDYVISHDLADKKNRRLCTLTVLLYCIHLDDID
;
A
#
# COMPACT_ATOMS: atom_id res chain seq x y z
N MET A 1 -4.47 8.16 -15.88
CA MET A 1 -4.89 9.13 -14.86
C MET A 1 -3.84 9.35 -13.77
N PHE A 2 -3.18 8.30 -13.26
CA PHE A 2 -2.23 8.40 -12.14
C PHE A 2 -0.75 8.23 -12.56
N LYS A 3 -0.36 8.78 -13.73
CA LYS A 3 1.04 8.81 -14.19
C LYS A 3 1.93 9.69 -13.31
N LYS A 4 1.34 10.66 -12.60
CA LYS A 4 2.00 11.48 -11.57
C LYS A 4 1.21 11.36 -10.26
N PRO A 5 1.80 11.67 -9.10
CA PRO A 5 1.10 11.64 -7.82
C PRO A 5 -0.15 12.54 -7.82
N ALA A 6 -1.26 12.05 -7.26
CA ALA A 6 -2.42 12.90 -7.01
C ALA A 6 -2.19 13.73 -5.73
N THR A 7 -2.77 14.92 -5.70
CA THR A 7 -2.71 15.85 -4.57
C THR A 7 -4.00 15.81 -3.74
N ASN A 8 -4.01 16.53 -2.62
CA ASN A 8 -5.17 16.70 -1.72
C ASN A 8 -5.67 15.43 -1.03
N VAL A 9 -4.84 14.39 -0.89
CA VAL A 9 -5.19 13.08 -0.29
C VAL A 9 -5.35 13.15 1.24
N LYS A 10 -6.31 13.94 1.73
CA LYS A 10 -6.72 13.95 3.13
C LYS A 10 -7.89 13.00 3.29
N SER A 11 -7.67 11.87 3.96
CA SER A 11 -8.70 10.84 4.13
C SER A 11 -9.45 10.96 5.46
N TRP A 12 -10.73 10.60 5.46
CA TRP A 12 -11.59 10.48 6.66
C TRP A 12 -12.46 9.22 6.56
N LEU A 13 -12.96 8.74 7.70
CA LEU A 13 -13.79 7.54 7.73
C LEU A 13 -15.12 7.75 6.98
N LEU A 14 -15.49 6.81 6.11
CA LEU A 14 -16.79 6.82 5.44
C LEU A 14 -17.90 6.47 6.44
N SER A 15 -19.01 7.23 6.42
CA SER A 15 -20.15 6.97 7.29
C SER A 15 -20.82 5.63 6.95
N ASN A 16 -21.47 4.98 7.91
CA ASN A 16 -22.18 3.70 7.67
C ASN A 16 -23.29 3.83 6.62
N SER A 17 -23.98 4.98 6.58
CA SER A 17 -25.02 5.27 5.59
C SER A 17 -24.43 5.37 4.17
N ASP A 18 -23.34 6.14 4.01
CA ASP A 18 -22.67 6.27 2.72
C ASP A 18 -22.03 4.95 2.28
N ARG A 19 -21.50 4.17 3.22
CA ARG A 19 -20.94 2.83 2.97
C ARG A 19 -22.01 1.88 2.42
N ARG A 20 -23.21 1.88 3.01
CA ARG A 20 -24.34 1.07 2.50
C ARG A 20 -24.75 1.50 1.09
N LYS A 21 -24.89 2.81 0.86
CA LYS A 21 -25.21 3.36 -0.47
C LYS A 21 -24.16 3.00 -1.52
N LEU A 22 -22.88 3.10 -1.16
CA LEU A 22 -21.78 2.71 -2.04
C LEU A 22 -21.85 1.23 -2.39
N ARG A 23 -22.11 0.36 -1.40
CA ARG A 23 -22.27 -1.08 -1.65
C ARG A 23 -23.43 -1.38 -2.61
N GLU A 24 -24.58 -0.77 -2.38
CA GLU A 24 -25.76 -0.90 -3.27
C GLU A 24 -25.45 -0.43 -4.70
N GLU A 25 -24.74 0.70 -4.83
CA GLU A 25 -24.29 1.22 -6.13
C GLU A 25 -23.32 0.25 -6.82
N LEU A 26 -22.34 -0.30 -6.09
CA LEU A 26 -21.35 -1.23 -6.62
C LEU A 26 -22.00 -2.50 -7.17
N VAL A 27 -22.92 -3.12 -6.43
CA VAL A 27 -23.64 -4.31 -6.88
C VAL A 27 -24.52 -4.00 -8.09
N LYS A 28 -25.13 -2.81 -8.13
CA LYS A 28 -25.93 -2.37 -9.28
C LYS A 28 -25.08 -2.13 -10.54
N ARG A 29 -23.89 -1.53 -10.40
CA ARG A 29 -22.99 -1.20 -11.53
C ARG A 29 -22.17 -2.39 -11.99
N PHE A 30 -21.81 -3.30 -11.08
CA PHE A 30 -20.96 -4.46 -11.32
C PHE A 30 -21.66 -5.72 -10.81
N PRO A 31 -22.66 -6.26 -11.54
CA PRO A 31 -23.49 -7.37 -11.08
C PRO A 31 -22.69 -8.63 -10.71
N GLU A 32 -21.55 -8.87 -11.38
CA GLU A 32 -20.64 -9.97 -11.08
C GLU A 32 -20.16 -10.00 -9.63
N LEU A 33 -20.09 -8.83 -8.97
CA LEU A 33 -19.71 -8.75 -7.55
C LEU A 33 -20.70 -9.48 -6.63
N ALA A 34 -21.99 -9.55 -6.99
CA ALA A 34 -22.99 -10.28 -6.20
C ALA A 34 -22.69 -11.78 -6.13
N THR A 35 -22.06 -12.34 -7.17
CA THR A 35 -21.71 -13.78 -7.19
C THR A 35 -20.64 -14.15 -6.17
N TYR A 36 -19.79 -13.20 -5.79
CA TYR A 36 -18.76 -13.40 -4.78
C TYR A 36 -19.32 -13.41 -3.35
N GLU A 37 -20.45 -12.73 -3.10
CA GLU A 37 -21.12 -12.75 -1.79
C GLU A 37 -21.76 -14.11 -1.49
N ILE A 38 -22.25 -14.81 -2.51
CA ILE A 38 -23.03 -16.06 -2.35
C ILE A 38 -22.13 -17.29 -2.21
N LYS A 39 -20.93 -17.28 -2.81
CA LYS A 39 -20.08 -18.48 -2.97
C LYS A 39 -19.31 -18.93 -1.72
N GLN A 40 -19.28 -18.15 -0.63
CA GLN A 40 -18.38 -18.45 0.48
C GLN A 40 -19.05 -18.38 1.86
N GLY A 41 -19.73 -19.47 2.22
CA GLY A 41 -20.20 -19.72 3.59
C GLY A 41 -19.08 -19.98 4.62
N GLU A 42 -17.79 -19.94 4.24
CA GLU A 42 -16.67 -20.23 5.14
C GLU A 42 -15.57 -19.14 5.20
N GLN A 43 -15.57 -18.16 4.28
CA GLN A 43 -14.66 -17.00 4.30
C GLN A 43 -15.44 -15.75 3.83
N ASN A 44 -15.65 -14.78 4.72
CA ASN A 44 -16.41 -13.56 4.41
C ASN A 44 -15.61 -12.63 3.48
N ILE A 45 -15.63 -12.86 2.17
CA ILE A 45 -15.08 -11.90 1.19
C ILE A 45 -16.09 -10.76 1.00
N SER A 46 -15.99 -9.72 1.83
CA SER A 46 -16.83 -8.53 1.67
C SER A 46 -16.37 -7.67 0.48
N ILE A 47 -17.28 -7.35 -0.46
CA ILE A 47 -17.04 -6.38 -1.55
C ILE A 47 -16.53 -5.04 -1.02
N LEU A 48 -17.05 -4.63 0.13
CA LEU A 48 -16.70 -3.40 0.82
C LEU A 48 -16.42 -3.72 2.29
N PRO A 49 -15.19 -3.50 2.78
CA PRO A 49 -14.83 -3.79 4.15
C PRO A 49 -15.57 -2.90 5.16
N ASP A 50 -15.51 -3.28 6.43
CA ASP A 50 -16.20 -2.52 7.47
C ASP A 50 -15.62 -1.12 7.69
N ARG A 51 -14.30 -0.98 7.53
CA ARG A 51 -13.60 0.29 7.70
C ARG A 51 -13.01 0.73 6.37
N ILE A 52 -13.69 1.67 5.73
CA ILE A 52 -13.21 2.31 4.51
C ILE A 52 -13.11 3.82 4.74
N ASN A 53 -11.99 4.39 4.34
CA ASN A 53 -11.79 5.83 4.33
C ASN A 53 -12.13 6.40 2.96
N ARG A 54 -12.55 7.66 2.94
CA ARG A 54 -12.78 8.47 1.74
C ARG A 54 -11.79 9.62 1.74
N ALA A 55 -11.20 9.92 0.60
CA ALA A 55 -10.34 11.08 0.39
C ALA A 55 -10.75 11.81 -0.88
N ASN A 56 -10.76 13.14 -0.87
CA ASN A 56 -10.81 13.89 -2.13
C ASN A 56 -9.43 13.85 -2.76
N ILE A 57 -9.35 13.82 -4.10
CA ILE A 57 -8.09 13.81 -4.82
C ILE A 57 -8.17 14.78 -5.98
N THR A 58 -7.02 15.30 -6.38
CA THR A 58 -6.88 16.05 -7.64
C THR A 58 -5.70 15.47 -8.40
N THR A 59 -5.95 15.05 -9.64
CA THR A 59 -4.91 14.47 -10.48
C THR A 59 -4.02 15.56 -11.09
N TYR A 60 -2.91 15.17 -11.70
CA TYR A 60 -2.01 16.11 -12.37
C TYR A 60 -2.60 16.80 -13.60
N ASN A 61 -3.76 16.33 -14.09
CA ASN A 61 -4.52 16.95 -15.18
C ASN A 61 -5.72 17.74 -14.64
N ASP A 62 -5.68 18.17 -13.38
CA ASP A 62 -6.74 18.94 -12.70
C ASP A 62 -8.12 18.26 -12.66
N LEU A 63 -8.17 16.94 -12.88
CA LEU A 63 -9.40 16.17 -12.64
C LEU A 63 -9.58 15.99 -11.13
N HIS A 64 -10.66 16.55 -10.62
CA HIS A 64 -11.14 16.29 -9.27
C HIS A 64 -11.80 14.92 -9.20
N GLY A 65 -11.54 14.23 -8.09
CA GLY A 65 -12.11 12.92 -7.85
C GLY A 65 -12.18 12.61 -6.37
N MET A 66 -12.69 11.42 -6.09
CA MET A 66 -12.78 10.88 -4.75
C MET A 66 -12.25 9.46 -4.75
N LEU A 67 -11.47 9.15 -3.72
CA LEU A 67 -10.79 7.89 -3.52
C LEU A 67 -11.35 7.19 -2.28
N TYR A 68 -11.58 5.89 -2.38
CA TYR A 68 -11.95 5.01 -1.28
C TYR A 68 -10.74 4.12 -0.94
N ILE A 69 -10.41 4.04 0.34
CA ILE A 69 -9.17 3.44 0.84
C ILE A 69 -9.52 2.45 1.95
N GLU A 70 -9.14 1.18 1.76
CA GLU A 70 -9.20 0.13 2.77
C GLU A 70 -7.82 0.03 3.43
N GLU A 71 -7.74 0.37 4.73
CA GLU A 71 -6.48 0.48 5.45
C GLU A 71 -5.49 1.45 4.76
N LYS A 72 -4.58 0.92 3.93
CA LYS A 72 -3.65 1.68 3.08
C LYS A 72 -3.95 1.55 1.59
N ASN A 73 -4.74 0.57 1.18
CA ASN A 73 -4.93 0.20 -0.21
C ASN A 73 -6.08 0.99 -0.83
N PRO A 74 -5.83 1.76 -1.90
CA PRO A 74 -6.91 2.35 -2.67
C PRO A 74 -7.73 1.25 -3.33
N THR A 75 -9.04 1.23 -3.12
CA THR A 75 -9.93 0.17 -3.63
C THR A 75 -10.81 0.66 -4.77
N TRP A 76 -11.42 1.83 -4.63
CA TRP A 76 -12.30 2.42 -5.62
C TRP A 76 -12.00 3.89 -5.77
N PHE A 77 -12.20 4.45 -6.95
CA PHE A 77 -12.13 5.89 -7.15
C PHE A 77 -13.17 6.35 -8.14
N ARG A 78 -13.57 7.60 -8.00
CA ARG A 78 -14.53 8.26 -8.87
C ARG A 78 -14.00 9.58 -9.34
N PHE A 79 -14.33 9.93 -10.57
CA PHE A 79 -13.98 11.18 -11.21
C PHE A 79 -15.03 11.55 -12.24
N ASP A 80 -15.14 12.84 -12.53
CA ASP A 80 -16.05 13.32 -13.55
C ASP A 80 -15.36 13.33 -14.91
N LYS A 81 -16.05 12.78 -15.91
CA LYS A 81 -15.67 12.87 -17.33
C LYS A 81 -16.94 13.15 -18.14
N ASP A 82 -16.90 14.20 -18.96
CA ASP A 82 -18.03 14.59 -19.82
C ASP A 82 -19.35 14.76 -19.06
N LYS A 83 -19.31 15.40 -17.88
CA LYS A 83 -20.45 15.59 -16.95
C LYS A 83 -21.06 14.29 -16.41
N ARG A 84 -20.35 13.16 -16.52
CA ARG A 84 -20.73 11.87 -15.93
C ARG A 84 -19.72 11.47 -14.88
N GLU A 85 -20.22 11.10 -13.70
CA GLU A 85 -19.40 10.51 -12.65
C GLU A 85 -19.09 9.05 -13.02
N ILE A 86 -17.79 8.74 -13.16
CA ILE A 86 -17.31 7.40 -13.46
C ILE A 86 -16.73 6.80 -12.18
N LEU A 87 -17.25 5.65 -11.75
CA LEU A 87 -16.74 4.87 -10.62
C LEU A 87 -15.90 3.70 -11.14
N VAL A 88 -14.65 3.61 -10.70
CA VAL A 88 -13.65 2.68 -11.24
C VAL A 88 -12.97 1.91 -10.10
N PRO A 89 -12.81 0.57 -10.21
CA PRO A 89 -12.01 -0.20 -9.27
C PRO A 89 -10.51 0.06 -9.45
N SER A 90 -9.73 -0.03 -8.38
CA SER A 90 -8.28 -0.10 -8.48
C SER A 90 -7.82 -1.50 -8.90
N VAL A 91 -6.53 -1.64 -9.25
CA VAL A 91 -5.94 -2.97 -9.48
C VAL A 91 -6.03 -3.86 -8.24
N TYR A 92 -5.92 -3.31 -7.03
CA TYR A 92 -6.10 -4.07 -5.78
C TYR A 92 -7.48 -4.72 -5.69
N THR A 93 -8.53 -3.97 -6.06
CA THR A 93 -9.89 -4.50 -6.11
C THR A 93 -10.05 -5.54 -7.21
N LEU A 94 -9.44 -5.32 -8.38
CA LEU A 94 -9.46 -6.30 -9.47
C LEU A 94 -8.71 -7.59 -9.09
N TRP A 95 -7.68 -7.54 -8.25
CA TRP A 95 -7.02 -8.77 -7.79
C TRP A 95 -7.86 -9.57 -6.80
N ARG A 96 -8.71 -8.90 -6.02
CA ARG A 96 -9.68 -9.55 -5.15
C ARG A 96 -10.87 -10.13 -5.93
N PHE A 97 -11.27 -9.48 -7.01
CA PHE A 97 -12.41 -9.86 -7.84
C PHE A 97 -12.05 -9.89 -9.33
N PRO A 98 -11.19 -10.83 -9.80
CA PRO A 98 -10.58 -10.77 -11.13
C PRO A 98 -11.56 -10.82 -12.30
N ASN A 99 -12.76 -11.38 -12.08
CA ASN A 99 -13.78 -11.52 -13.12
C ASN A 99 -14.90 -10.48 -13.02
N MET A 100 -14.75 -9.43 -12.22
CA MET A 100 -15.80 -8.42 -12.04
C MET A 100 -16.00 -7.48 -13.24
N LEU A 101 -15.02 -7.41 -14.16
CA LEU A 101 -15.03 -6.59 -15.37
C LEU A 101 -14.72 -7.47 -16.60
N PRO A 102 -15.23 -7.12 -17.79
CA PRO A 102 -14.76 -7.68 -19.05
C PRO A 102 -13.24 -7.50 -19.20
N LYS A 103 -12.55 -8.54 -19.67
CA LYS A 103 -11.10 -8.54 -19.84
C LYS A 103 -10.73 -8.31 -21.31
N ILE A 104 -9.85 -7.34 -21.55
CA ILE A 104 -9.20 -7.12 -22.85
C ILE A 104 -7.77 -7.64 -22.76
N PRO A 105 -7.46 -8.79 -23.38
CA PRO A 105 -6.11 -9.37 -23.37
C PRO A 105 -5.14 -8.55 -24.23
N THR A 106 -3.91 -8.43 -23.76
CA THR A 106 -2.79 -7.78 -24.46
C THR A 106 -1.51 -8.62 -24.35
N PHE A 107 -0.47 -8.23 -25.06
CA PHE A 107 0.85 -8.86 -24.99
C PHE A 107 1.70 -8.27 -23.87
N GLY A 108 2.57 -9.08 -23.27
CA GLY A 108 3.47 -8.66 -22.19
C GLY A 108 4.25 -7.37 -22.46
N PRO A 109 4.90 -7.19 -23.63
CA PRO A 109 5.64 -5.98 -23.95
C PRO A 109 4.79 -4.70 -23.93
N VAL A 110 3.50 -4.79 -24.26
CA VAL A 110 2.58 -3.63 -24.26
C VAL A 110 2.40 -3.07 -22.85
N ILE A 111 2.39 -3.93 -21.83
CA ILE A 111 2.24 -3.50 -20.43
C ILE A 111 3.31 -2.49 -20.02
N SER A 112 4.55 -2.66 -20.48
CA SER A 112 5.64 -1.70 -20.22
C SER A 112 5.33 -0.29 -20.76
N LYS A 113 4.70 -0.22 -21.93
CA LYS A 113 4.27 1.05 -22.56
C LYS A 113 3.09 1.65 -21.82
N LEU A 114 2.12 0.83 -21.39
CA LEU A 114 0.97 1.28 -20.59
C LEU A 114 1.41 1.86 -19.24
N LYS A 115 2.42 1.28 -18.58
CA LYS A 115 3.01 1.83 -17.34
C LYS A 115 3.59 3.23 -17.55
N GLY A 116 4.09 3.51 -18.75
CA GLY A 116 4.52 4.86 -19.17
C GLY A 116 3.37 5.87 -19.36
N GLY A 117 2.12 5.44 -19.16
CA GLY A 117 0.90 6.25 -19.34
C GLY A 117 0.38 6.28 -20.77
N ALA A 118 0.80 5.34 -21.62
CA ALA A 118 0.20 5.16 -22.94
C ALA A 118 -1.19 4.49 -22.83
N ASN A 119 -1.98 4.64 -23.89
CA ASN A 119 -3.24 3.90 -24.05
C ASN A 119 -3.00 2.56 -24.74
N LEU A 120 -3.94 1.62 -24.60
CA LEU A 120 -3.90 0.38 -25.37
C LEU A 120 -4.40 0.66 -26.78
N MET A 121 -3.50 0.53 -27.76
CA MET A 121 -3.83 0.68 -29.18
C MET A 121 -4.45 -0.62 -29.70
N ILE A 122 -5.28 -0.52 -30.75
CA ILE A 122 -5.94 -1.69 -31.39
C ILE A 122 -4.94 -2.80 -31.75
N PRO A 123 -3.76 -2.52 -32.35
CA PRO A 123 -2.77 -3.57 -32.64
C PRO A 123 -2.19 -4.26 -31.40
N GLY A 124 -2.28 -3.65 -30.22
CA GLY A 124 -1.80 -4.23 -28.97
C GLY A 124 -2.76 -5.24 -28.35
N ILE A 125 -3.94 -5.47 -28.94
CA ILE A 125 -4.91 -6.45 -28.44
C ILE A 125 -4.48 -7.86 -28.86
N ALA A 126 -4.37 -8.75 -27.88
CA ALA A 126 -4.05 -10.15 -28.08
C ALA A 126 -5.33 -11.00 -28.22
N PHE A 127 -5.97 -10.95 -29.40
CA PHE A 127 -7.28 -11.58 -29.66
C PHE A 127 -7.33 -13.07 -29.27
N PRO A 128 -8.16 -13.46 -28.28
CA PRO A 128 -8.28 -14.85 -27.87
C PRO A 128 -9.10 -15.66 -28.90
N PRO A 129 -8.94 -17.01 -28.96
CA PRO A 129 -9.64 -17.84 -29.94
C PRO A 129 -11.17 -17.74 -29.83
N GLU A 130 -11.68 -17.58 -28.61
CA GLU A 130 -13.09 -17.36 -28.28
C GLU A 130 -13.62 -15.97 -28.66
N GLY A 131 -12.75 -15.04 -29.07
CA GLY A 131 -13.10 -13.65 -29.37
C GLY A 131 -13.12 -12.73 -28.14
N LEU A 132 -13.21 -11.43 -28.40
CA LEU A 132 -13.29 -10.42 -27.33
C LEU A 132 -14.68 -10.44 -26.68
N PRO A 133 -14.78 -10.08 -25.38
CA PRO A 133 -16.08 -9.91 -24.74
C PRO A 133 -16.91 -8.84 -25.47
N ASP A 134 -18.24 -8.96 -25.49
CA ASP A 134 -19.11 -7.95 -26.07
C ASP A 134 -19.18 -6.73 -25.14
N VAL A 135 -18.61 -5.62 -25.59
CA VAL A 135 -18.42 -4.40 -24.79
C VAL A 135 -18.60 -3.18 -25.70
N GLY A 136 -19.43 -2.25 -25.25
CA GLY A 136 -19.72 -0.99 -25.93
C GLY A 136 -18.63 0.07 -25.76
N GLU A 137 -18.68 1.11 -26.60
CA GLU A 137 -17.88 2.32 -26.38
C GLU A 137 -18.30 3.02 -25.09
N GLY A 138 -17.33 3.45 -24.28
CA GLY A 138 -17.54 4.13 -23.00
C GLY A 138 -17.66 3.19 -21.81
N GLU A 139 -17.71 1.88 -22.02
CA GLU A 139 -17.77 0.88 -20.93
C GLU A 139 -16.41 0.67 -20.26
N ILE A 140 -16.44 0.31 -18.98
CA ILE A 140 -15.24 0.07 -18.18
C ILE A 140 -14.77 -1.37 -18.39
N VAL A 141 -13.49 -1.52 -18.73
CA VAL A 141 -12.84 -2.81 -18.97
C VAL A 141 -11.58 -2.94 -18.15
N SER A 142 -11.18 -4.19 -17.92
CA SER A 142 -9.88 -4.52 -17.36
C SER A 142 -8.93 -5.01 -18.45
N VAL A 143 -7.63 -4.75 -18.31
CA VAL A 143 -6.59 -5.20 -19.25
C VAL A 143 -5.73 -6.24 -18.54
N THR A 144 -5.58 -7.39 -19.17
CA THR A 144 -4.76 -8.52 -18.67
C THR A 144 -3.76 -8.95 -19.73
N ILE A 145 -2.68 -9.61 -19.34
CA ILE A 145 -1.82 -10.31 -20.30
C ILE A 145 -2.58 -11.56 -20.76
N ARG A 146 -2.50 -11.90 -22.05
CA ARG A 146 -3.10 -13.14 -22.57
C ARG A 146 -2.63 -14.35 -21.74
N GLY A 147 -3.57 -15.12 -21.21
CA GLY A 147 -3.28 -16.29 -20.37
C GLY A 147 -3.16 -16.00 -18.86
N TYR A 148 -3.16 -14.74 -18.44
CA TYR A 148 -3.10 -14.36 -17.02
C TYR A 148 -4.50 -14.13 -16.45
N THR A 149 -4.71 -14.54 -15.20
CA THR A 149 -5.99 -14.41 -14.52
C THR A 149 -6.22 -12.99 -14.01
N TYR A 150 -5.17 -12.37 -13.47
CA TYR A 150 -5.25 -11.12 -12.72
C TYR A 150 -5.03 -9.88 -13.62
N PRO A 151 -6.00 -8.95 -13.69
CA PRO A 151 -5.84 -7.75 -14.47
C PRO A 151 -4.71 -6.85 -13.94
N LEU A 152 -4.01 -6.19 -14.87
CA LEU A 152 -2.92 -5.27 -14.56
C LEU A 152 -3.32 -3.81 -14.75
N ALA A 153 -4.37 -3.53 -15.54
CA ALA A 153 -4.86 -2.16 -15.72
C ALA A 153 -6.39 -2.13 -15.82
N VAL A 154 -6.94 -0.93 -15.68
CA VAL A 154 -8.35 -0.60 -15.89
C VAL A 154 -8.45 0.62 -16.79
N GLY A 155 -9.44 0.60 -17.68
CA GLY A 155 -9.65 1.65 -18.66
C GLY A 155 -11.06 1.72 -19.18
N ILE A 156 -11.29 2.67 -20.08
CA ILE A 156 -12.56 2.85 -20.79
C ILE A 156 -12.36 2.42 -22.24
N MET A 157 -13.31 1.65 -22.75
CA MET A 157 -13.32 1.23 -24.14
C MET A 157 -13.62 2.43 -25.06
N CYS A 158 -12.79 2.66 -26.07
CA CYS A 158 -12.93 3.77 -27.03
C CYS A 158 -13.60 3.35 -28.35
N VAL A 159 -13.67 2.04 -28.60
CA VAL A 159 -14.32 1.47 -29.80
C VAL A 159 -15.04 0.19 -29.41
N PRO A 160 -16.26 -0.08 -29.90
CA PRO A 160 -16.98 -1.30 -29.52
C PRO A 160 -16.23 -2.56 -29.99
N THR A 161 -16.21 -3.61 -29.16
CA THR A 161 -15.44 -4.85 -29.46
C THR A 161 -15.91 -5.56 -30.72
N ASN A 162 -17.21 -5.48 -31.03
CA ASN A 162 -17.76 -6.03 -32.27
C ASN A 162 -17.18 -5.41 -33.55
N THR A 163 -16.54 -4.24 -33.46
CA THR A 163 -15.88 -3.57 -34.59
C THR A 163 -14.42 -3.96 -34.75
N LEU A 164 -13.86 -4.68 -33.77
CA LEU A 164 -12.48 -5.12 -33.70
C LEU A 164 -12.38 -6.55 -34.22
N LYS A 165 -11.45 -6.77 -35.15
CA LYS A 165 -11.22 -8.10 -35.73
C LYS A 165 -9.72 -8.42 -35.75
N PRO A 166 -9.34 -9.69 -35.55
CA PRO A 166 -7.97 -10.14 -35.77
C PRO A 166 -7.48 -9.73 -37.16
N GLY A 167 -6.26 -9.21 -37.27
CA GLY A 167 -5.68 -8.78 -38.55
C GLY A 167 -6.32 -7.53 -39.19
N SER A 168 -7.20 -6.82 -38.48
CA SER A 168 -7.74 -5.56 -39.01
C SER A 168 -6.67 -4.46 -39.04
N VAL A 169 -6.59 -3.72 -40.15
CA VAL A 169 -5.68 -2.56 -40.32
C VAL A 169 -6.15 -1.32 -39.54
N LYS A 170 -7.19 -1.47 -38.70
CA LYS A 170 -7.72 -0.36 -37.92
C LYS A 170 -6.68 0.10 -36.91
N LYS A 171 -6.23 1.34 -37.06
CA LYS A 171 -5.36 2.02 -36.11
C LYS A 171 -6.20 2.91 -35.21
N GLY A 172 -5.74 3.11 -33.98
CA GLY A 172 -6.42 3.95 -33.00
C GLY A 172 -6.33 3.39 -31.59
N ILE A 173 -6.89 4.14 -30.65
CA ILE A 173 -6.96 3.75 -29.25
C ILE A 173 -8.11 2.76 -29.09
N ALA A 174 -7.81 1.57 -28.57
CA ALA A 174 -8.83 0.62 -28.17
C ALA A 174 -9.34 0.91 -26.76
N VAL A 175 -8.41 1.03 -25.80
CA VAL A 175 -8.73 1.29 -24.40
C VAL A 175 -7.95 2.50 -23.91
N GLN A 176 -8.67 3.51 -23.42
CA GLN A 176 -8.08 4.61 -22.69
C GLN A 176 -7.72 4.15 -21.28
N ILE A 177 -6.42 4.08 -20.96
CA ILE A 177 -5.96 3.59 -19.66
C ILE A 177 -6.16 4.66 -18.58
N ILE A 178 -6.86 4.26 -17.52
CA ILE A 178 -7.12 5.13 -16.37
C ILE A 178 -6.09 4.86 -15.28
N HIS A 179 -5.94 3.60 -14.89
CA HIS A 179 -5.09 3.17 -13.78
C HIS A 179 -4.42 1.83 -14.12
N ILE A 180 -3.16 1.66 -13.71
CA ILE A 180 -2.34 0.47 -14.00
C ILE A 180 -1.44 0.11 -12.80
N HIS A 181 -1.12 -1.18 -12.68
CA HIS A 181 -0.10 -1.69 -11.77
C HIS A 181 1.23 -0.92 -11.94
N GLN A 182 1.83 -0.52 -10.82
CA GLN A 182 3.04 0.31 -10.74
C GLN A 182 2.86 1.79 -11.09
N ASP A 183 1.62 2.28 -11.22
CA ASP A 183 1.38 3.73 -11.26
C ASP A 183 1.34 4.36 -9.86
N HIS A 184 1.09 5.68 -9.80
CA HIS A 184 1.09 6.37 -8.52
C HIS A 184 -0.09 6.03 -7.63
N LEU A 185 -1.24 5.63 -8.17
CA LEU A 185 -2.35 5.19 -7.33
C LEU A 185 -2.02 3.84 -6.69
N TRP A 186 -1.47 2.90 -7.46
CA TRP A 186 -0.97 1.64 -6.89
C TRP A 186 0.10 1.93 -5.82
N SER A 187 1.02 2.87 -6.07
CA SER A 187 2.10 3.21 -5.14
C SER A 187 1.65 3.79 -3.80
N MET A 188 0.41 4.30 -3.71
CA MET A 188 -0.20 4.78 -2.45
C MET A 188 -0.59 3.63 -1.52
N GLY A 189 -0.82 2.42 -2.07
CA GLY A 189 -1.14 1.22 -1.31
C GLY A 189 0.08 0.57 -0.66
N ASP A 190 -0.09 -0.70 -0.30
CA ASP A 190 0.94 -1.57 0.25
C ASP A 190 1.98 -2.04 -0.78
N LYS A 191 1.76 -1.75 -2.07
CA LYS A 191 2.61 -2.18 -3.19
C LYS A 191 2.67 -3.69 -3.35
N SER A 192 1.61 -4.39 -2.93
CA SER A 192 1.45 -5.81 -3.22
C SER A 192 1.47 -6.08 -4.73
N GLN A 193 1.90 -7.27 -5.08
CA GLN A 193 1.91 -7.78 -6.45
C GLN A 193 0.58 -8.51 -6.71
N PRO A 194 0.15 -8.64 -7.99
CA PRO A 194 -0.94 -9.56 -8.32
C PRO A 194 -0.61 -10.96 -7.77
N PRO A 195 -1.62 -11.72 -7.29
CA PRO A 195 -1.39 -13.09 -6.85
C PRO A 195 -0.75 -13.92 -7.98
N GLU A 196 0.09 -14.88 -7.61
CA GLU A 196 0.77 -15.73 -8.58
C GLU A 196 -0.24 -16.65 -9.27
N ASP A 197 -0.27 -16.61 -10.60
CA ASP A 197 -0.99 -17.58 -11.41
C ASP A 197 -0.19 -18.89 -11.44
N GLU A 198 -0.62 -19.91 -10.68
CA GLU A 198 0.01 -21.24 -10.69
C GLU A 198 0.06 -21.86 -12.12
N GLU A 199 -0.81 -21.41 -13.02
CA GLU A 199 -0.94 -21.93 -14.40
C GLU A 199 0.06 -21.31 -15.40
N VAL A 200 0.64 -20.13 -15.13
CA VAL A 200 1.49 -19.39 -16.08
C VAL A 200 2.90 -20.00 -16.22
N ILE A 201 3.37 -20.75 -15.21
CA ILE A 201 4.69 -21.43 -15.21
C ILE A 201 4.82 -22.42 -16.39
N LYS A 202 3.70 -22.90 -16.97
CA LYS A 202 3.70 -23.85 -18.10
C LYS A 202 3.79 -23.20 -19.49
N ILE A 203 3.52 -21.89 -19.63
CA ILE A 203 3.46 -21.22 -20.93
C ILE A 203 4.79 -20.50 -21.23
N ASP A 204 5.43 -19.92 -20.20
CA ASP A 204 6.72 -19.22 -20.35
C ASP A 204 7.88 -20.13 -20.76
N SER A 205 7.74 -21.45 -20.64
CA SER A 205 8.74 -22.42 -21.08
C SER A 205 8.63 -22.85 -22.55
N VAL A 206 7.59 -22.41 -23.30
CA VAL A 206 7.33 -22.90 -24.67
C VAL A 206 7.31 -21.79 -25.74
N THR A 207 7.14 -20.51 -25.39
CA THR A 207 6.89 -19.44 -26.39
C THR A 207 7.97 -18.36 -26.51
N GLN A 208 9.17 -18.53 -25.94
CA GLN A 208 10.19 -17.46 -25.98
C GLN A 208 10.91 -17.29 -27.34
N ASP A 209 10.67 -18.14 -28.34
CA ASP A 209 11.47 -18.15 -29.59
C ASP A 209 10.72 -17.83 -30.91
N GLN A 210 9.43 -17.53 -30.91
CA GLN A 210 8.70 -17.26 -32.18
C GLN A 210 7.60 -16.21 -32.04
N GLU A 211 7.97 -14.92 -32.04
CA GLU A 211 7.19 -13.80 -32.61
C GLU A 211 7.87 -12.47 -32.22
N LEU A 212 9.01 -12.18 -32.83
CA LEU A 212 9.69 -10.89 -32.76
C LEU A 212 10.27 -10.54 -34.14
N GLU A 213 9.43 -10.31 -35.15
CA GLU A 213 9.78 -9.46 -36.28
C GLU A 213 8.53 -8.68 -36.73
N GLU A 214 8.73 -7.44 -37.19
CA GLU A 214 7.74 -6.44 -37.64
C GLU A 214 7.11 -5.50 -36.60
N ILE A 215 7.94 -4.71 -35.93
CA ILE A 215 7.61 -3.27 -35.76
C ILE A 215 8.86 -2.48 -36.16
N THR A 216 9.07 -2.33 -37.47
CA THR A 216 10.06 -1.38 -37.99
C THR A 216 9.57 0.05 -37.77
N ASP A 217 10.46 0.79 -37.13
CA ASP A 217 10.60 2.24 -37.13
C ASP A 217 10.35 2.83 -38.53
N ASP A 218 9.48 3.83 -38.62
CA ASP A 218 9.63 4.89 -39.62
C ASP A 218 8.74 6.10 -39.30
N THR A 219 9.39 7.27 -39.39
CA THR A 219 8.87 8.64 -39.56
C THR A 219 8.31 9.40 -38.36
N ILE A 220 9.24 10.10 -37.70
CA ILE A 220 9.07 11.41 -37.08
C ILE A 220 8.89 12.44 -38.22
N GLU A 221 7.76 13.13 -38.28
CA GLU A 221 7.69 14.51 -38.78
C GLU A 221 6.77 15.34 -37.88
N GLU A 222 7.34 16.43 -37.37
CA GLU A 222 6.64 17.53 -36.71
C GLU A 222 5.75 18.26 -37.71
N SER A 223 4.51 18.58 -37.32
CA SER A 223 3.88 19.83 -37.74
C SER A 223 2.87 20.28 -36.70
N SER A 224 3.27 21.31 -35.96
CA SER A 224 2.40 22.26 -35.29
C SER A 224 1.37 22.84 -36.26
N GLU A 225 0.10 22.92 -35.86
CA GLU A 225 -0.73 24.06 -36.24
C GLU A 225 -1.90 24.25 -35.27
N THR A 226 -1.93 25.47 -34.75
CA THR A 226 -2.95 26.10 -33.92
C THR A 226 -4.16 26.50 -34.77
N SER A 227 -5.37 26.38 -34.24
CA SER A 227 -6.46 27.27 -34.65
C SER A 227 -7.49 27.44 -33.53
N ASP A 228 -7.46 28.63 -32.95
CA ASP A 228 -8.55 29.30 -32.25
C ASP A 228 -9.87 29.18 -33.01
N LEU A 229 -10.99 29.12 -32.28
CA LEU A 229 -12.21 29.83 -32.66
C LEU A 229 -13.05 30.16 -31.42
N HIS A 230 -13.40 31.44 -31.38
CA HIS A 230 -13.95 32.22 -30.29
C HIS A 230 -15.38 32.63 -30.66
N ALA A 231 -16.37 32.46 -29.79
CA ALA A 231 -17.62 33.24 -29.78
C ALA A 231 -18.39 32.96 -28.47
N LYS A 232 -18.31 33.83 -27.46
CA LYS A 232 -19.19 34.99 -27.20
C LYS A 232 -20.70 34.66 -27.19
N THR A 233 -21.27 34.61 -25.98
CA THR A 233 -22.49 35.40 -25.66
C THR A 233 -22.46 35.85 -24.20
N LYS A 234 -22.70 37.15 -24.00
CA LYS A 234 -22.86 37.86 -22.72
C LYS A 234 -24.27 37.68 -22.14
N THR A 235 -24.40 38.04 -20.85
CA THR A 235 -25.45 38.88 -20.20
C THR A 235 -25.99 38.18 -18.92
N ASN A 236 -25.54 38.58 -17.71
CA ASN A 236 -26.14 39.58 -16.76
C ASN A 236 -27.37 38.95 -16.02
N VAL A 237 -27.59 38.94 -14.68
CA VAL A 237 -27.42 39.93 -13.60
C VAL A 237 -27.69 39.26 -12.20
N GLN A 238 -27.13 39.84 -11.11
CA GLN A 238 -27.53 39.81 -9.67
C GLN A 238 -27.26 38.51 -8.86
N ALA A 239 -26.37 38.47 -7.86
CA ALA A 239 -26.08 39.32 -6.69
C ALA A 239 -27.21 39.35 -5.64
N TYR A 240 -27.06 38.51 -4.60
CA TYR A 240 -27.60 38.71 -3.26
C TYR A 240 -26.56 38.16 -2.26
N ASP A 241 -25.93 39.08 -1.53
CA ASP A 241 -25.26 38.80 -0.26
C ASP A 241 -26.33 38.69 0.83
N GLU A 242 -26.13 37.80 1.79
CA GLU A 242 -26.46 38.07 3.19
C GLU A 242 -25.70 37.10 4.11
N GLU A 243 -24.79 37.67 4.91
CA GLU A 243 -24.32 37.09 6.17
C GLU A 243 -25.51 36.83 7.11
N HIS A 244 -25.41 35.82 7.98
CA HIS A 244 -25.48 35.99 9.44
C HIS A 244 -25.29 34.63 10.17
N GLY A 245 -24.40 34.64 11.17
CA GLY A 245 -24.78 34.26 12.54
C GLY A 245 -24.99 32.79 12.89
N ILE A 246 -23.94 32.20 13.47
CA ILE A 246 -23.91 31.51 14.78
C ILE A 246 -25.27 31.08 15.36
N GLU A 247 -25.48 29.79 15.57
CA GLU A 247 -25.81 29.22 16.90
C GLU A 247 -25.76 27.69 16.89
N GLY A 248 -25.16 27.13 17.94
CA GLY A 248 -25.16 25.71 18.21
C GLY A 248 -26.41 25.30 18.99
N SER A 249 -26.79 24.04 18.86
CA SER A 249 -27.57 23.37 19.89
C SER A 249 -27.22 21.88 19.92
N TYR A 250 -26.96 21.44 21.15
CA TYR A 250 -26.92 20.06 21.58
C TYR A 250 -28.36 19.56 21.65
N GLU A 251 -28.68 18.39 21.11
CA GLU A 251 -29.77 17.59 21.64
C GLU A 251 -29.43 16.10 21.62
N GLU A 252 -29.92 15.46 22.68
CA GLU A 252 -29.60 14.15 23.22
C GLU A 252 -30.25 12.98 22.46
N GLU A 253 -29.68 11.79 22.71
CA GLU A 253 -30.21 10.49 22.36
C GLU A 253 -31.63 10.26 22.91
N SER A 254 -32.47 9.60 22.11
CA SER A 254 -33.58 8.80 22.64
C SER A 254 -33.35 7.32 22.32
N GLU A 255 -33.38 6.54 23.39
CA GLU A 255 -33.31 5.08 23.41
C GLU A 255 -34.55 4.45 22.77
N ILE A 256 -34.36 3.42 21.95
CA ILE A 256 -35.37 2.37 21.76
C ILE A 256 -34.71 1.03 22.08
N LYS A 257 -35.20 0.42 23.17
CA LYS A 257 -34.96 -0.97 23.54
C LYS A 257 -35.64 -1.88 22.54
N ASN A 258 -34.91 -2.88 22.04
CA ASN A 258 -35.47 -4.20 21.73
C ASN A 258 -34.42 -5.25 22.07
N ASN A 259 -34.77 -6.08 23.06
CA ASN A 259 -34.09 -7.32 23.38
C ASN A 259 -34.65 -8.39 22.45
N GLU A 260 -33.83 -8.92 21.55
CA GLU A 260 -33.92 -10.32 21.14
C GLU A 260 -32.51 -10.92 21.15
N ILE A 261 -32.49 -12.21 21.47
CA ILE A 261 -31.40 -12.92 22.13
C ILE A 261 -30.40 -13.40 21.07
N GLU A 262 -29.21 -12.80 21.02
CA GLU A 262 -28.03 -13.38 20.35
C GLU A 262 -27.17 -14.11 21.39
N LYS A 263 -27.04 -15.43 21.23
CA LYS A 263 -25.95 -16.21 21.85
C LYS A 263 -24.80 -16.37 20.84
N PRO A 264 -23.55 -16.53 21.33
CA PRO A 264 -22.45 -15.64 20.96
C PRO A 264 -21.46 -16.30 20.00
N SER A 265 -20.83 -15.50 19.14
CA SER A 265 -19.57 -15.88 18.46
C SER A 265 -18.32 -15.36 19.21
N SER A 266 -18.46 -14.87 20.45
CA SER A 266 -17.31 -14.52 21.30
C SER A 266 -16.98 -15.66 22.26
N LYS A 267 -15.71 -16.09 22.27
CA LYS A 267 -15.20 -17.11 23.21
C LYS A 267 -15.28 -16.70 24.68
N TYR A 268 -15.50 -15.42 24.96
CA TYR A 268 -15.54 -14.81 26.28
C TYR A 268 -16.83 -14.01 26.48
N THR A 269 -17.29 -13.96 27.73
CA THR A 269 -18.34 -13.07 28.20
C THR A 269 -17.83 -11.63 28.29
N THR A 270 -18.73 -10.65 28.27
CA THR A 270 -18.37 -9.22 28.39
C THR A 270 -17.55 -8.93 29.65
N ALA A 271 -17.86 -9.60 30.77
CA ALA A 271 -17.13 -9.44 32.03
C ALA A 271 -15.71 -10.03 31.96
N GLU A 272 -15.54 -11.16 31.27
CA GLU A 272 -14.21 -11.75 31.04
C GLU A 272 -13.36 -10.86 30.12
N VAL A 273 -13.97 -10.27 29.08
CA VAL A 273 -13.28 -9.30 28.21
C VAL A 273 -12.82 -8.08 28.99
N ASP A 274 -13.64 -7.55 29.91
CA ASP A 274 -13.24 -6.42 30.77
C ASP A 274 -12.04 -6.77 31.66
N ASN A 275 -12.04 -7.95 32.28
CA ASN A 275 -10.94 -8.42 33.12
C ASN A 275 -9.64 -8.61 32.33
N LEU A 276 -9.73 -9.24 31.14
CA LEU A 276 -8.57 -9.45 30.25
C LEU A 276 -8.04 -8.12 29.71
N LEU A 277 -8.93 -7.18 29.39
CA LEU A 277 -8.56 -5.84 28.96
C LEU A 277 -7.84 -5.06 30.06
N GLN A 278 -8.34 -5.14 31.30
CA GLN A 278 -7.69 -4.55 32.48
C GLN A 278 -6.32 -5.18 32.75
N ALA A 279 -6.20 -6.51 32.67
CA ALA A 279 -4.93 -7.21 32.82
C ALA A 279 -3.91 -6.77 31.74
N SER A 280 -4.37 -6.66 30.49
CA SER A 280 -3.53 -6.20 29.37
C SER A 280 -3.06 -4.76 29.58
N PHE A 281 -3.90 -3.91 30.16
CA PHE A 281 -3.55 -2.54 30.51
C PHE A 281 -2.48 -2.48 31.62
N TYR A 282 -2.59 -3.29 32.67
CA TYR A 282 -1.57 -3.33 33.73
C TYR A 282 -0.23 -3.91 33.26
N GLN A 283 -0.28 -4.94 32.42
CA GLN A 283 0.91 -5.47 31.76
C GLN A 283 1.63 -4.39 30.94
N ALA A 284 0.86 -3.60 30.17
CA ALA A 284 1.40 -2.50 29.38
C ALA A 284 2.08 -1.43 30.25
N LEU A 285 1.44 -1.06 31.37
CA LEU A 285 2.01 -0.10 32.33
C LEU A 285 3.35 -0.60 32.90
N LEU A 286 3.40 -1.85 33.36
CA LEU A 286 4.56 -2.39 34.09
C LEU A 286 5.74 -2.81 33.21
N GLU A 287 5.53 -3.11 31.93
CA GLU A 287 6.61 -3.57 31.04
C GLU A 287 7.06 -2.57 29.99
N LYS A 288 6.14 -1.73 29.48
CA LYS A 288 6.43 -0.83 28.37
C LYS A 288 6.50 0.64 28.75
N LEU A 289 5.82 1.01 29.85
CA LEU A 289 5.69 2.40 30.30
C LEU A 289 6.55 2.72 31.53
N THR A 290 7.43 1.79 31.90
CA THR A 290 8.49 1.97 32.90
C THR A 290 9.81 1.99 32.11
N PRO A 291 10.59 3.09 32.02
CA PRO A 291 10.71 4.22 32.95
C PRO A 291 9.84 5.47 32.61
N PRO A 292 9.65 6.39 33.59
CA PRO A 292 8.59 7.43 33.60
C PRO A 292 8.67 8.56 32.57
N GLY A 293 9.55 8.48 31.56
CA GLY A 293 9.78 9.54 30.57
C GLY A 293 8.78 9.62 29.41
N THR A 294 7.79 8.72 29.34
CA THR A 294 6.93 8.53 28.16
C THR A 294 5.55 9.19 28.26
N LEU A 295 5.25 9.94 29.33
CA LEU A 295 3.97 10.64 29.51
C LEU A 295 4.12 12.14 29.17
N PRO A 296 3.10 12.80 28.58
CA PRO A 296 1.72 12.35 28.39
C PRO A 296 1.47 11.54 27.10
N LEU A 297 0.52 10.60 27.14
CA LEU A 297 0.11 9.79 25.98
C LEU A 297 -1.36 10.00 25.64
N THR A 298 -1.69 10.08 24.35
CA THR A 298 -3.08 10.08 23.91
C THR A 298 -3.73 8.71 24.13
N SER A 299 -5.04 8.68 24.35
CA SER A 299 -5.82 7.44 24.52
C SER A 299 -5.64 6.46 23.35
N SER A 300 -5.53 6.98 22.11
CA SER A 300 -5.29 6.19 20.90
C SER A 300 -3.89 5.55 20.88
N GLN A 301 -2.85 6.31 21.20
CA GLN A 301 -1.47 5.80 21.27
C GLN A 301 -1.32 4.77 22.39
N LEU A 302 -1.84 5.07 23.58
CA LEU A 302 -1.83 4.15 24.71
C LEU A 302 -2.50 2.82 24.36
N TYR A 303 -3.67 2.86 23.74
CA TYR A 303 -4.41 1.65 23.41
C TYR A 303 -3.74 0.82 22.32
N SER A 304 -3.38 1.44 21.19
CA SER A 304 -2.83 0.74 20.02
C SER A 304 -1.42 0.21 20.22
N ALA A 305 -0.52 1.02 20.79
CA ALA A 305 0.90 0.67 20.89
C ALA A 305 1.25 -0.10 22.17
N TYR A 306 0.45 0.05 23.24
CA TYR A 306 0.78 -0.51 24.55
C TYR A 306 -0.21 -1.58 25.00
N VAL A 307 -1.52 -1.31 24.96
CA VAL A 307 -2.54 -2.25 25.49
C VAL A 307 -2.75 -3.46 24.58
N LEU A 308 -2.96 -3.24 23.27
CA LEU A 308 -3.22 -4.35 22.32
C LEU A 308 -2.07 -5.37 22.23
N PRO A 309 -0.78 -4.97 22.19
CA PRO A 309 0.34 -5.92 22.17
C PRO A 309 0.53 -6.65 23.51
N SER A 310 0.06 -6.06 24.61
CA SER A 310 0.21 -6.60 25.97
C SER A 310 -0.90 -7.59 26.37
N ARG A 311 -1.75 -8.01 25.44
CA ARG A 311 -2.81 -8.99 25.72
C ARG A 311 -2.27 -10.42 25.89
N PRO A 312 -2.95 -11.30 26.67
CA PRO A 312 -2.55 -12.69 26.81
C PRO A 312 -2.55 -13.45 25.48
N VAL A 313 -1.63 -14.40 25.32
CA VAL A 313 -1.55 -15.26 24.12
C VAL A 313 -2.87 -15.98 23.87
N GLY A 314 -3.32 -16.02 22.62
CA GLY A 314 -4.55 -16.73 22.22
C GLY A 314 -5.84 -15.94 22.42
N THR A 315 -5.73 -14.65 22.80
CA THR A 315 -6.87 -13.72 22.91
C THR A 315 -6.98 -12.77 21.71
N ASP A 316 -6.30 -13.10 20.61
CA ASP A 316 -6.30 -12.36 19.36
C ASP A 316 -7.73 -12.12 18.86
N ASN A 317 -8.03 -10.86 18.53
CA ASN A 317 -9.35 -10.39 18.08
C ASN A 317 -10.51 -10.51 19.08
N ASP A 318 -10.36 -11.22 20.21
CA ASP A 318 -11.42 -11.43 21.19
C ASP A 318 -11.42 -10.43 22.35
N VAL A 319 -10.25 -9.92 22.73
CA VAL A 319 -10.12 -8.88 23.77
C VAL A 319 -9.91 -7.52 23.10
N GLU A 320 -11.00 -6.79 22.88
CA GLU A 320 -11.05 -5.41 22.36
C GLU A 320 -12.03 -4.57 23.21
N VAL A 321 -11.73 -3.28 23.41
CA VAL A 321 -12.60 -2.31 24.11
C VAL A 321 -14.04 -2.28 23.58
N LYS A 322 -14.27 -2.60 22.30
CA LYS A 322 -15.62 -2.65 21.71
C LYS A 322 -16.45 -3.83 22.21
N LYS A 323 -15.81 -4.96 22.53
CA LYS A 323 -16.42 -6.18 23.07
C LYS A 323 -16.55 -6.14 24.61
N SER A 324 -16.00 -5.09 25.22
CA SER A 324 -16.02 -4.82 26.65
C SER A 324 -17.26 -4.00 27.04
N SER A 325 -17.60 -3.96 28.33
CA SER A 325 -18.72 -3.14 28.84
C SER A 325 -18.50 -1.63 28.62
N TYR A 326 -17.25 -1.20 28.46
CA TYR A 326 -16.91 0.21 28.28
C TYR A 326 -17.24 0.73 26.88
N LYS A 327 -17.20 -0.13 25.84
CA LYS A 327 -17.46 0.15 24.41
C LYS A 327 -16.58 1.24 23.75
N LYS A 328 -15.93 2.12 24.53
CA LYS A 328 -15.07 3.24 24.12
C LYS A 328 -13.86 3.35 25.04
N ILE A 329 -12.68 3.66 24.47
CA ILE A 329 -11.42 3.76 25.23
C ILE A 329 -11.48 4.84 26.31
N THR A 330 -12.11 5.98 26.01
CA THR A 330 -12.30 7.06 26.98
C THR A 330 -13.09 6.62 28.20
N LYS A 331 -14.12 5.77 28.04
CA LYS A 331 -14.90 5.22 29.16
C LYS A 331 -14.06 4.25 30.00
N PHE A 332 -13.26 3.41 29.36
CA PHE A 332 -12.32 2.52 30.04
C PHE A 332 -11.27 3.28 30.86
N LEU A 333 -10.64 4.31 30.27
CA LEU A 333 -9.64 5.12 30.97
C LEU A 333 -10.24 5.90 32.14
N LYS A 334 -11.46 6.45 32.01
CA LYS A 334 -12.19 7.06 33.13
C LYS A 334 -12.51 6.05 34.24
N ALA A 335 -12.80 4.79 33.89
CA ALA A 335 -12.98 3.73 34.89
C ALA A 335 -11.67 3.41 35.63
N MET A 336 -10.54 3.35 34.93
CA MET A 336 -9.21 3.13 35.54
C MET A 336 -8.74 4.35 36.37
N GLU A 337 -9.13 5.57 35.98
CA GLU A 337 -8.93 6.78 36.77
C GLU A 337 -9.79 6.74 38.06
N LYS A 338 -11.05 6.32 37.96
CA LYS A 338 -11.93 6.13 39.14
C LYS A 338 -11.41 5.08 40.11
N LYS A 339 -10.74 4.03 39.60
CA LYS A 339 -10.01 3.05 40.43
C LYS A 339 -8.75 3.65 41.07
N GLY A 340 -8.30 4.82 40.64
CA GLY A 340 -7.16 5.53 41.21
C GLY A 340 -5.80 5.10 40.68
N VAL A 341 -5.76 4.24 39.65
CA VAL A 341 -4.52 3.70 39.06
C VAL A 341 -3.82 4.74 38.19
N ILE A 342 -4.59 5.58 37.49
CA ILE A 342 -4.09 6.57 36.54
C ILE A 342 -4.70 7.95 36.76
N LYS A 343 -4.11 8.97 36.15
CA LYS A 343 -4.66 10.32 36.01
C LYS A 343 -4.79 10.66 34.52
N VAL A 344 -5.98 11.07 34.11
CA VAL A 344 -6.23 11.52 32.73
C VAL A 344 -6.59 13.01 32.68
N LYS A 345 -6.31 13.64 31.54
CA LYS A 345 -6.66 15.04 31.25
C LYS A 345 -7.35 15.11 29.90
N GLU A 346 -8.43 15.87 29.80
CA GLU A 346 -9.04 16.18 28.51
C GLU A 346 -8.40 17.44 27.92
N GLN A 347 -7.95 17.37 26.67
CA GLN A 347 -7.34 18.47 25.94
C GLN A 347 -7.80 18.45 24.49
N ARG A 348 -8.46 19.53 24.03
CA ARG A 348 -8.93 19.70 22.65
C ARG A 348 -9.77 18.51 22.13
N GLY A 349 -10.57 17.89 22.99
CA GLY A 349 -11.42 16.74 22.64
C GLY A 349 -10.76 15.37 22.80
N ASP A 350 -9.46 15.31 23.10
CA ASP A 350 -8.73 14.05 23.34
C ASP A 350 -8.48 13.80 24.83
N THR A 351 -8.53 12.53 25.24
CA THR A 351 -8.17 12.08 26.60
C THR A 351 -6.71 11.66 26.64
N LEU A 352 -5.89 12.35 27.43
CA LEU A 352 -4.48 12.06 27.62
C LEU A 352 -4.23 11.39 28.97
N LEU A 353 -3.43 10.33 29.00
CA LEU A 353 -2.83 9.78 30.21
C LEU A 353 -1.66 10.67 30.62
N VAL A 354 -1.77 11.30 31.79
CA VAL A 354 -0.78 12.28 32.29
C VAL A 354 0.02 11.73 33.47
N GLY A 355 -0.51 10.74 34.20
CA GLY A 355 0.21 10.13 35.31
C GLY A 355 -0.30 8.74 35.64
N VAL A 356 0.58 7.93 36.22
CA VAL A 356 0.29 6.58 36.69
C VAL A 356 0.72 6.49 38.15
N LYS A 357 -0.13 5.94 39.01
CA LYS A 357 0.22 5.65 40.40
C LYS A 357 0.86 4.28 40.49
N TRP A 358 2.18 4.21 40.29
CA TRP A 358 2.95 2.97 40.32
C TRP A 358 2.87 2.23 41.67
N ASP A 359 2.59 2.95 42.75
CA ASP A 359 2.43 2.39 44.09
C ASP A 359 1.08 1.72 44.38
N HIS A 360 0.16 1.70 43.41
CA HIS A 360 -1.19 1.18 43.58
C HIS A 360 -1.22 -0.33 43.87
N GLU A 361 -2.08 -0.76 44.81
CA GLU A 361 -2.17 -2.15 45.28
C GLU A 361 -2.46 -3.15 44.15
N GLU A 362 -3.39 -2.81 43.23
CA GLU A 362 -3.70 -3.66 42.07
C GLU A 362 -2.52 -3.84 41.10
N LEU A 363 -1.59 -2.86 41.01
CA LEU A 363 -0.39 -3.00 40.16
C LEU A 363 0.70 -3.84 40.85
N LYS A 364 0.81 -3.77 42.18
CA LYS A 364 1.74 -4.58 42.97
C LYS A 364 1.35 -6.06 43.02
N LEU A 365 0.04 -6.33 43.09
CA LEU A 365 -0.51 -7.69 43.10
C LEU A 365 -0.62 -8.33 41.70
N PHE A 366 -0.40 -7.55 40.64
CA PHE A 366 -0.57 -8.02 39.27
C PHE A 366 0.54 -9.01 38.86
N LYS A 367 0.14 -10.22 38.50
CA LYS A 367 1.05 -11.24 37.95
C LYS A 367 1.18 -11.05 36.44
N LYS A 368 2.41 -10.79 35.99
CA LYS A 368 2.72 -10.61 34.57
C LYS A 368 2.38 -11.88 33.77
N HIS A 369 1.77 -11.72 32.61
CA HIS A 369 1.42 -12.84 31.70
C HIS A 369 2.24 -12.80 30.41
N LYS A 370 2.31 -13.95 29.71
CA LYS A 370 2.94 -14.01 28.39
C LYS A 370 2.06 -13.25 27.39
N THR A 371 2.64 -12.26 26.73
CA THR A 371 1.90 -11.39 25.81
C THR A 371 1.95 -11.94 24.39
N ILE A 372 0.98 -11.56 23.55
CA ILE A 372 0.94 -11.89 22.11
C ILE A 372 2.24 -11.47 21.42
N GLU A 373 2.74 -10.28 21.73
CA GLU A 373 4.02 -9.78 21.21
C GLU A 373 5.21 -10.64 21.65
N LYS A 374 5.26 -11.10 22.90
CA LYS A 374 6.33 -12.02 23.36
C LYS A 374 6.18 -13.42 22.75
N ALA A 375 4.96 -13.86 22.46
CA ALA A 375 4.72 -15.15 21.81
C ALA A 375 5.08 -15.16 20.32
N SER A 376 4.79 -14.09 19.58
CA SER A 376 5.26 -13.92 18.20
C SER A 376 6.79 -13.83 18.13
N THR A 377 7.42 -13.16 19.10
CA THR A 377 8.88 -13.10 19.23
C THR A 377 9.52 -14.46 19.61
N SER A 378 8.77 -15.33 20.29
CA SER A 378 9.24 -16.69 20.67
C SER A 378 9.06 -17.70 19.55
N ALA A 379 7.99 -17.62 18.76
CA ALA A 379 7.74 -18.50 17.62
C ALA A 379 8.77 -18.28 16.48
N ALA A 380 9.27 -17.05 16.32
CA ALA A 380 10.37 -16.74 15.40
C ALA A 380 11.75 -17.29 15.85
N LYS A 381 11.90 -17.70 17.12
CA LYS A 381 13.16 -18.26 17.67
C LYS A 381 13.28 -19.78 17.57
N SER A 382 12.23 -20.51 17.19
CA SER A 382 12.23 -21.98 17.15
C SER A 382 12.57 -22.60 15.79
N GLN A 383 12.98 -21.81 14.78
CA GLN A 383 13.44 -22.31 13.48
C GLN A 383 14.96 -22.26 13.29
N ILE A 384 15.73 -21.97 14.35
CA ILE A 384 17.20 -22.03 14.33
C ILE A 384 17.67 -22.85 15.54
N GLN A 385 17.63 -24.18 15.40
CA GLN A 385 18.36 -25.12 16.27
C GLN A 385 18.95 -26.21 15.38
N ASN A 386 20.16 -25.94 14.88
CA ASN A 386 21.24 -26.89 14.66
C ASN A 386 22.51 -26.06 14.40
N ASP A 387 23.09 -25.55 15.48
CA ASP A 387 24.49 -25.80 15.83
C ASP A 387 24.86 -25.00 17.08
N ASP A 388 25.59 -25.67 17.94
CA ASP A 388 25.72 -25.41 19.36
C ASP A 388 27.05 -24.67 19.66
N ILE A 389 27.04 -23.97 20.80
CA ILE A 389 28.17 -23.53 21.64
C ILE A 389 28.72 -22.08 21.48
N SER A 390 28.21 -21.27 22.42
CA SER A 390 28.91 -20.32 23.33
C SER A 390 28.96 -18.82 23.01
N SER A 391 28.13 -18.10 23.79
CA SER A 391 28.36 -16.81 24.48
C SER A 391 29.01 -15.65 23.71
N ASP A 392 28.21 -14.68 23.26
CA ASP A 392 27.91 -13.48 24.06
C ASP A 392 26.97 -12.51 23.34
N SER A 393 26.06 -11.91 24.13
CA SER A 393 25.36 -10.62 23.91
C SER A 393 24.55 -10.35 22.63
N ASN A 394 23.23 -10.21 22.84
CA ASN A 394 22.35 -9.15 22.31
C ASN A 394 22.77 -8.41 21.03
N ASN A 395 22.01 -8.56 19.93
CA ASN A 395 21.44 -7.37 19.28
C ASN A 395 20.27 -7.69 18.34
N MET A 396 19.29 -6.79 18.40
CA MET A 396 18.13 -6.68 17.51
C MET A 396 18.53 -6.61 16.03
N ASP A 397 17.56 -6.88 15.13
CA ASP A 397 17.52 -6.30 13.78
C ASP A 397 17.49 -4.77 13.88
N GLN A 398 18.69 -4.21 14.07
CA GLN A 398 18.97 -2.80 13.91
C GLN A 398 18.91 -2.46 12.43
N ILE A 399 18.32 -1.30 12.12
CA ILE A 399 18.55 -0.63 10.84
C ILE A 399 20.06 -0.54 10.63
N LYS A 400 20.58 -1.30 9.68
CA LYS A 400 22.00 -1.29 9.35
C LYS A 400 22.25 -0.22 8.30
N ILE A 401 22.70 0.95 8.74
CA ILE A 401 23.24 1.97 7.83
C ILE A 401 24.63 1.46 7.41
N ILE A 402 24.81 1.20 6.12
CA ILE A 402 26.09 0.80 5.53
C ILE A 402 26.56 1.88 4.57
N GLU A 403 27.85 2.21 4.67
CA GLU A 403 28.51 3.14 3.76
C GLU A 403 28.92 2.40 2.49
N VAL A 404 28.53 2.95 1.34
CA VAL A 404 28.81 2.39 0.01
C VAL A 404 29.44 3.46 -0.87
N TYR A 405 30.31 3.05 -1.79
CA TYR A 405 31.05 3.93 -2.68
C TYR A 405 30.76 3.58 -4.14
N MET A 406 30.78 4.60 -5.00
CA MET A 406 30.58 4.47 -6.44
C MET A 406 31.82 5.01 -7.17
N PRO A 407 32.45 4.24 -8.07
CA PRO A 407 33.63 4.70 -8.80
C PRO A 407 33.27 5.86 -9.74
N LYS A 408 34.06 6.94 -9.75
CA LYS A 408 33.90 8.10 -10.65
C LYS A 408 35.25 8.60 -11.14
N GLY A 409 35.34 9.11 -12.36
CA GLY A 409 36.59 9.64 -12.90
C GLY A 409 37.67 8.55 -13.11
N ALA A 410 38.93 8.87 -12.83
CA ALA A 410 40.08 8.00 -13.11
C ALA A 410 40.02 6.64 -12.39
N ILE A 411 39.40 6.54 -11.21
CA ILE A 411 39.22 5.26 -10.50
C ILE A 411 38.27 4.31 -11.25
N GLY A 412 37.39 4.84 -12.12
CA GLY A 412 36.50 4.03 -12.95
C GLY A 412 37.25 3.12 -13.92
N GLU A 413 38.39 3.56 -14.45
CA GLU A 413 39.23 2.77 -15.36
C GLU A 413 39.82 1.54 -14.64
N LEU A 414 40.23 1.68 -13.38
CA LEU A 414 40.71 0.57 -12.56
C LEU A 414 39.61 -0.49 -12.37
N PHE A 415 38.37 -0.07 -12.15
CA PHE A 415 37.24 -0.97 -11.99
C PHE A 415 36.92 -1.71 -13.30
N GLN A 416 36.99 -1.04 -14.45
CA GLN A 416 36.83 -1.70 -15.76
C GLN A 416 37.93 -2.72 -16.04
N MET A 417 39.19 -2.44 -15.69
CA MET A 417 40.31 -3.38 -15.85
C MET A 417 40.17 -4.64 -15.00
N GLN A 418 39.37 -4.60 -13.94
CA GLN A 418 39.04 -5.76 -13.09
C GLN A 418 37.65 -6.35 -13.43
N GLU A 419 37.11 -6.02 -14.62
CA GLU A 419 35.81 -6.46 -15.12
C GLU A 419 34.66 -6.11 -14.17
N LYS A 420 34.76 -4.97 -13.46
CA LYS A 420 33.74 -4.46 -12.55
C LYS A 420 32.91 -3.36 -13.20
N ARG A 421 31.63 -3.34 -12.85
CA ARG A 421 30.67 -2.33 -13.31
C ARG A 421 30.90 -1.00 -12.62
N ILE A 422 31.03 0.09 -13.38
CA ILE A 422 31.18 1.45 -12.81
C ILE A 422 29.84 1.99 -12.27
N ASP A 423 28.71 1.54 -12.81
CA ASP A 423 27.36 1.97 -12.41
C ASP A 423 26.80 1.24 -11.18
N LYS A 424 27.60 0.38 -10.54
CA LYS A 424 27.27 -0.35 -9.31
C LYS A 424 27.88 0.36 -8.08
N VAL A 425 27.21 0.27 -6.94
CA VAL A 425 27.76 0.65 -5.62
C VAL A 425 28.49 -0.52 -4.96
N TYR A 426 29.58 -0.23 -4.23
CA TYR A 426 30.44 -1.22 -3.59
C TYR A 426 30.68 -0.87 -2.12
N GLU A 427 30.76 -1.90 -1.27
CA GLU A 427 31.23 -1.74 0.12
C GLU A 427 32.77 -1.64 0.18
N TYR A 428 33.31 -1.03 1.25
CA TYR A 428 34.76 -0.90 1.46
C TYR A 428 35.53 -2.23 1.32
N LYS A 429 34.94 -3.33 1.79
CA LYS A 429 35.54 -4.68 1.69
C LYS A 429 35.66 -5.16 0.24
N GLU A 430 34.66 -4.86 -0.58
CA GLU A 430 34.68 -5.19 -2.00
C GLU A 430 35.73 -4.34 -2.72
N ILE A 431 35.82 -3.05 -2.41
CA ILE A 431 36.80 -2.12 -3.00
C ILE A 431 38.23 -2.54 -2.64
N SER A 432 38.48 -2.82 -1.37
CA SER A 432 39.80 -3.29 -0.90
C SER A 432 40.23 -4.56 -1.61
N LYS A 433 39.28 -5.48 -1.86
CA LYS A 433 39.54 -6.69 -2.62
C LYS A 433 39.85 -6.40 -4.09
N ILE A 434 39.07 -5.52 -4.73
CA ILE A 434 39.29 -5.12 -6.14
C ILE A 434 40.67 -4.48 -6.33
N ILE A 435 41.08 -3.59 -5.41
CA ILE A 435 42.41 -2.96 -5.46
C ILE A 435 43.52 -4.00 -5.22
N LEU A 436 43.33 -4.93 -4.29
CA LEU A 436 44.30 -5.99 -4.03
C LEU A 436 44.42 -6.95 -5.23
N ASP A 437 43.31 -7.35 -5.83
CA ASP A 437 43.27 -8.17 -7.03
C ASP A 437 43.96 -7.46 -8.20
N TYR A 438 43.81 -6.13 -8.32
CA TYR A 438 44.57 -5.31 -9.27
C TYR A 438 46.09 -5.36 -9.00
N VAL A 439 46.52 -5.15 -7.76
CA VAL A 439 47.95 -5.20 -7.36
C VAL A 439 48.56 -6.58 -7.64
N ILE A 440 47.82 -7.65 -7.39
CA ILE A 440 48.27 -9.04 -7.62
C ILE A 440 48.33 -9.35 -9.11
N SER A 441 47.25 -9.04 -9.86
CA SER A 441 47.17 -9.32 -11.29
C SER A 441 48.22 -8.58 -12.12
N HIS A 442 48.73 -7.45 -11.61
CA HIS A 442 49.73 -6.62 -12.28
C HIS A 442 51.15 -6.75 -11.68
N ASP A 443 51.41 -7.74 -10.81
CA ASP A 443 52.71 -7.97 -10.10
C ASP A 443 53.27 -6.69 -9.43
N LEU A 444 52.39 -5.87 -8.85
CA LEU A 444 52.75 -4.56 -8.28
C LEU A 444 53.22 -4.65 -6.82
N ALA A 445 53.11 -5.80 -6.18
CA ALA A 445 53.59 -5.99 -4.81
C ALA A 445 55.13 -6.03 -4.75
N ASP A 446 55.73 -5.34 -3.77
CA ASP A 446 57.19 -5.36 -3.61
C ASP A 446 57.68 -6.76 -3.20
N LYS A 447 58.68 -7.26 -3.93
CA LYS A 447 59.20 -8.63 -3.80
C LYS A 447 59.94 -8.89 -2.48
N LYS A 448 60.43 -7.83 -1.82
CA LYS A 448 61.13 -7.90 -0.53
C LYS A 448 60.20 -7.57 0.63
N ASN A 449 59.27 -6.64 0.44
CA ASN A 449 58.30 -6.26 1.47
C ASN A 449 56.87 -6.24 0.92
N ARG A 450 56.14 -7.34 1.16
CA ARG A 450 54.75 -7.52 0.72
C ARG A 450 53.75 -6.51 1.30
N ARG A 451 54.16 -5.62 2.22
CA ARG A 451 53.33 -4.50 2.70
C ARG A 451 53.41 -3.26 1.82
N LEU A 452 54.30 -3.23 0.83
CA LEU A 452 54.49 -2.12 -0.09
C LEU A 452 54.05 -2.54 -1.50
N CYS A 453 53.44 -1.62 -2.24
CA CYS A 453 53.14 -1.78 -3.65
C CYS A 453 53.79 -0.66 -4.46
N THR A 454 54.15 -0.96 -5.70
CA THR A 454 54.65 0.01 -6.66
C THR A 454 53.46 0.75 -7.26
N LEU A 455 53.40 2.07 -7.06
CA LEU A 455 52.34 2.89 -7.63
C LEU A 455 52.53 3.00 -9.15
N THR A 456 51.54 2.52 -9.91
CA THR A 456 51.44 2.79 -11.35
C THR A 456 50.95 4.22 -11.59
N VAL A 457 51.10 4.73 -12.83
CA VAL A 457 50.58 6.06 -13.21
C VAL A 457 49.09 6.19 -12.85
N LEU A 458 48.30 5.14 -13.06
CA LEU A 458 46.89 5.10 -12.69
C LEU A 458 46.66 5.25 -11.17
N LEU A 459 47.37 4.45 -10.36
CA LEU A 459 47.28 4.53 -8.89
C LEU A 459 47.83 5.85 -8.35
N TYR A 460 48.79 6.45 -9.03
CA TYR A 460 49.36 7.75 -8.69
C TYR A 460 48.39 8.89 -8.99
N CYS A 461 47.70 8.89 -10.14
CA CYS A 461 46.65 9.86 -10.46
C CYS A 461 45.49 9.78 -9.46
N ILE A 462 45.05 8.57 -9.11
CA ILE A 462 44.03 8.35 -8.08
C ILE A 462 44.47 8.91 -6.72
N HIS A 463 45.75 8.78 -6.37
CA HIS A 463 46.27 9.27 -5.09
C HIS A 463 46.42 10.80 -5.03
N LEU A 464 46.67 11.45 -6.18
CA LEU A 464 46.85 12.90 -6.25
C LEU A 464 45.53 13.67 -6.33
N ASP A 465 44.47 13.11 -6.93
CA ASP A 465 43.15 13.75 -6.99
C ASP A 465 42.51 13.96 -5.60
N ASP A 466 43.02 13.30 -4.55
CA ASP A 466 42.58 13.46 -3.14
C ASP A 466 43.41 14.51 -2.34
N ILE A 467 44.41 15.16 -2.95
CA ILE A 467 45.34 16.09 -2.26
C ILE A 467 45.03 17.59 -2.49
N ASP A 468 44.06 17.93 -3.35
CA ASP A 468 43.64 19.32 -3.60
C ASP A 468 42.35 19.75 -2.87
#